data_AF-A0A0J6S8N0-F1
#
_entry.id   AF-A0A0J6S8N0-F1
#
_cell.length_a   1.000
_cell.length_b   1.000
_cell.length_c   1.000
_cell.angle_alpha   90.00
_cell.angle_beta   90.00
_cell.angle_gamma   90.00
#
_symmetry.space_group_name_H-M   'P 1'
#
loop_
_entity.id
_entity.type
_entity.pdbx_description
1 polymer ?
#
loop_
_entity_poly.entity_id
_entity_poly.type
_entity_poly.pdbx_seq_one_letter_code
_entity_poly.pdbx_strand_id
1 'polypeptide(L)'
;MHVPHALHAPDRTWPETNCYVDLWIELLHLRGLAPEAMLGFTLRQDFEGDQFTFFKPKAADIEALYGLEILELALYEDLESHSLIQAARGLPVLVEVDAFFLPDTAGTTYGREASKTTIAILALDPARRFLDYVHNAGRFQLDGADYDGIFAKGRLLPYAEFVKPCGQPLSPAELPGAALALLRRHRGHAPTANPVTAFRAALSGKADAFVQRPLTAFHAYAFNTTRQLGANFELLGSHLAWLTEAGVGPFGEAAEAATRLAQEAKAFQFQLARAFARGKLAGLPERLTAAEATYAAVFDALDRALATE
;
A
#
# COMPACT_ATOMS: atom_id res chain seq x y z
N MET A 1 8.57 -12.43 19.14
CA MET A 1 8.56 -11.01 18.72
C MET A 1 8.54 -11.02 17.20
N HIS A 2 7.60 -10.30 16.57
CA HIS A 2 7.55 -10.20 15.12
C HIS A 2 8.69 -9.30 14.63
N VAL A 3 9.34 -9.69 13.54
CA VAL A 3 10.34 -8.87 12.84
C VAL A 3 9.67 -8.43 11.55
N PRO A 4 9.51 -7.12 11.31
CA PRO A 4 8.93 -6.62 10.07
C PRO A 4 9.71 -7.07 8.84
N HIS A 5 9.02 -7.18 7.71
CA HIS A 5 9.65 -7.47 6.44
C HIS A 5 10.63 -6.36 6.01
N ALA A 6 11.64 -6.70 5.19
CA ALA A 6 12.63 -5.73 4.70
C ALA A 6 12.01 -4.60 3.84
N LEU A 7 10.83 -4.84 3.25
CA LEU A 7 10.04 -3.80 2.57
C LEU A 7 9.44 -2.76 3.53
N HIS A 8 9.57 -2.95 4.84
CA HIS A 8 9.22 -1.98 5.88
C HIS A 8 10.45 -1.56 6.71
N ALA A 9 11.66 -1.76 6.19
CA ALA A 9 12.88 -1.33 6.87
C ALA A 9 12.84 0.19 7.17
N PRO A 10 13.36 0.63 8.33
CA PRO A 10 13.22 2.01 8.78
C PRO A 10 14.02 3.03 7.95
N ASP A 11 14.99 2.57 7.16
CA ASP A 11 15.82 3.37 6.26
C ASP A 11 15.21 3.59 4.87
N ARG A 12 14.02 3.01 4.61
CA ARG A 12 13.27 3.25 3.37
C ARG A 12 12.80 4.70 3.27
N THR A 13 12.63 5.19 2.04
CA THR A 13 12.12 6.54 1.75
C THR A 13 10.66 6.69 2.24
N TRP A 14 9.89 5.61 2.08
CA TRP A 14 8.50 5.47 2.52
C TRP A 14 8.33 4.19 3.37
N PRO A 15 8.69 4.24 4.67
CA PRO A 15 8.67 3.06 5.56
C PRO A 15 7.30 2.39 5.70
N GLU A 16 6.23 3.18 5.69
CA GLU A 16 4.84 2.73 5.55
C GLU A 16 4.30 3.27 4.23
N THR A 17 3.64 2.44 3.44
CA THR A 17 3.16 2.85 2.12
C THR A 17 1.68 3.21 2.21
N ASN A 18 0.80 2.21 2.22
CA ASN A 18 -0.61 2.31 2.54
C ASN A 18 -1.05 1.06 3.33
N CYS A 19 -2.11 1.21 4.14
CA CYS A 19 -2.51 0.19 5.10
C CYS A 19 -2.85 -1.18 4.47
N TYR A 20 -3.24 -1.24 3.20
CA TYR A 20 -3.66 -2.51 2.59
C TYR A 20 -2.49 -3.31 2.03
N VAL A 21 -1.57 -2.67 1.29
CA VAL A 21 -0.39 -3.36 0.75
C VAL A 21 0.60 -3.72 1.86
N ASP A 22 0.79 -2.85 2.85
CA ASP A 22 1.69 -3.11 3.99
C ASP A 22 1.19 -4.33 4.78
N LEU A 23 -0.14 -4.40 5.00
CA LEU A 23 -0.80 -5.56 5.60
C LEU A 23 -0.56 -6.85 4.81
N TRP A 24 -0.62 -6.80 3.47
CA TRP A 24 -0.34 -7.97 2.64
C TRP A 24 1.14 -8.36 2.66
N ILE A 25 2.06 -7.39 2.72
CA ILE A 25 3.49 -7.65 2.88
C ILE A 25 3.71 -8.46 4.16
N GLU A 26 3.13 -8.05 5.28
CA GLU A 26 3.31 -8.76 6.55
C GLU A 26 2.53 -10.08 6.62
N LEU A 27 1.34 -10.17 6.04
CA LEU A 27 0.61 -11.45 5.98
C LEU A 27 1.37 -12.52 5.18
N LEU A 28 2.05 -12.13 4.09
CA LEU A 28 2.89 -13.04 3.32
C LEU A 28 4.20 -13.36 4.07
N HIS A 29 4.83 -12.35 4.65
CA HIS A 29 6.05 -12.52 5.43
C HIS A 29 5.86 -13.48 6.62
N LEU A 30 4.76 -13.33 7.38
CA LEU A 30 4.40 -14.23 8.47
C LEU A 30 4.20 -15.69 8.04
N ARG A 31 3.93 -15.93 6.75
CA ARG A 31 3.80 -17.26 6.15
C ARG A 31 5.10 -17.77 5.51
N GLY A 32 6.18 -17.00 5.59
CA GLY A 32 7.45 -17.32 4.92
C GLY A 32 7.39 -17.21 3.40
N LEU A 33 6.43 -16.44 2.86
CA LEU A 33 6.26 -16.19 1.43
C LEU A 33 6.92 -14.87 1.05
N ALA A 34 7.47 -14.77 -0.16
CA ALA A 34 8.19 -13.59 -0.65
C ALA A 34 7.20 -12.51 -1.14
N PRO A 35 7.01 -11.39 -0.43
CA PRO A 35 6.03 -10.37 -0.81
C PRO A 35 6.40 -9.60 -2.08
N GLU A 36 7.69 -9.57 -2.45
CA GLU A 36 8.17 -8.88 -3.65
C GLU A 36 7.49 -9.39 -4.91
N ALA A 37 7.16 -10.68 -4.97
CA ALA A 37 6.61 -11.33 -6.15
C ALA A 37 5.24 -10.76 -6.58
N MET A 38 4.42 -10.25 -5.65
CA MET A 38 3.11 -9.69 -5.99
C MET A 38 3.18 -8.27 -6.54
N LEU A 39 4.28 -7.55 -6.36
CA LEU A 39 4.33 -6.09 -6.53
C LEU A 39 4.27 -5.60 -7.99
N GLY A 40 4.19 -6.49 -8.98
CA GLY A 40 4.04 -6.10 -10.40
C GLY A 40 2.80 -5.23 -10.70
N PHE A 41 1.76 -5.29 -9.86
CA PHE A 41 0.56 -4.45 -10.01
C PHE A 41 0.84 -2.95 -9.86
N THR A 42 1.97 -2.57 -9.23
CA THR A 42 2.36 -1.16 -9.02
C THR A 42 2.49 -0.38 -10.33
N LEU A 43 2.74 -1.06 -11.46
CA LEU A 43 2.73 -0.47 -12.80
C LEU A 43 1.38 0.12 -13.22
N ARG A 44 0.28 -0.26 -12.55
CA ARG A 44 -1.08 0.12 -12.93
C ARG A 44 -1.59 1.38 -12.23
N GLN A 45 -0.78 2.00 -11.38
CA GLN A 45 -1.19 3.23 -10.70
C GLN A 45 -1.35 4.36 -11.72
N ASP A 46 -2.52 4.98 -11.74
CA ASP A 46 -2.84 6.14 -12.57
C ASP A 46 -3.16 7.35 -11.67
N PHE A 47 -3.41 8.50 -12.29
CA PHE A 47 -3.98 9.68 -11.66
C PHE A 47 -5.46 9.80 -12.01
N GLU A 48 -6.32 9.62 -11.01
CA GLU A 48 -7.78 9.50 -11.11
C GLU A 48 -8.51 10.85 -11.24
N GLY A 49 -7.79 11.91 -11.58
CA GLY A 49 -8.28 13.29 -11.71
C GLY A 49 -8.01 14.19 -10.51
N ASP A 50 -8.01 13.65 -9.29
CA ASP A 50 -7.74 14.38 -8.04
C ASP A 50 -6.82 13.66 -7.05
N GLN A 51 -6.65 12.35 -7.19
CA GLN A 51 -5.68 11.52 -6.45
C GLN A 51 -4.98 10.52 -7.37
N PHE A 52 -3.88 9.93 -6.89
CA PHE A 52 -3.39 8.70 -7.50
C PHE A 52 -4.24 7.51 -7.05
N THR A 53 -4.33 6.47 -7.88
CA THR A 53 -4.98 5.21 -7.51
C THR A 53 -4.45 4.71 -6.17
N PHE A 54 -5.36 4.39 -5.23
CA PHE A 54 -5.00 3.69 -4.00
C PHE A 54 -4.59 2.26 -4.37
N PHE A 55 -3.29 2.01 -4.46
CA PHE A 55 -2.74 0.80 -5.05
C PHE A 55 -2.88 -0.40 -4.10
N LYS A 56 -3.40 -1.51 -4.62
CA LYS A 56 -3.63 -2.76 -3.89
C LYS A 56 -3.21 -3.96 -4.74
N PRO A 57 -2.65 -5.02 -4.14
CA PRO A 57 -2.47 -6.31 -4.80
C PRO A 57 -3.78 -6.79 -5.42
N LYS A 58 -3.71 -7.44 -6.59
CA LYS A 58 -4.91 -8.01 -7.23
C LYS A 58 -5.17 -9.38 -6.64
N ALA A 59 -6.42 -9.68 -6.29
CA ALA A 59 -6.82 -10.97 -5.73
C ALA A 59 -6.37 -12.16 -6.61
N ALA A 60 -6.51 -12.02 -7.93
CA ALA A 60 -6.06 -13.05 -8.89
C ALA A 60 -4.54 -13.28 -8.87
N ASP A 61 -3.73 -12.25 -8.54
CA ASP A 61 -2.29 -12.40 -8.43
C ASP A 61 -1.92 -13.09 -7.11
N ILE A 62 -2.61 -12.72 -6.02
CA ILE A 62 -2.47 -13.38 -4.71
C ILE A 62 -2.81 -14.87 -4.81
N GLU A 63 -3.89 -15.20 -5.52
CA GLU A 63 -4.28 -16.58 -5.80
C GLU A 63 -3.21 -17.31 -6.63
N ALA A 64 -2.78 -16.72 -7.75
CA ALA A 64 -1.84 -17.35 -8.67
C ALA A 64 -0.45 -17.57 -8.08
N LEU A 65 0.03 -16.65 -7.23
CA LEU A 65 1.37 -16.72 -6.65
C LEU A 65 1.41 -17.54 -5.35
N TYR A 66 0.37 -17.41 -4.52
CA TYR A 66 0.42 -17.90 -3.14
C TYR A 66 -0.65 -18.92 -2.78
N GLY A 67 -1.58 -19.24 -3.70
CA GLY A 67 -2.68 -20.15 -3.42
C GLY A 67 -3.61 -19.63 -2.33
N LEU A 68 -3.77 -18.30 -2.24
CA LEU A 68 -4.64 -17.63 -1.26
C LEU A 68 -5.80 -16.95 -1.98
N GLU A 69 -7.02 -17.16 -1.48
CA GLU A 69 -8.24 -16.53 -1.97
C GLU A 69 -8.72 -15.47 -0.98
N ILE A 70 -9.09 -14.30 -1.49
CA ILE A 70 -9.68 -13.19 -0.73
C ILE A 70 -11.18 -13.22 -1.00
N LEU A 71 -11.98 -13.36 0.04
CA LEU A 71 -13.44 -13.42 -0.05
C LEU A 71 -14.08 -12.41 0.88
N GLU A 72 -15.18 -11.82 0.45
CA GLU A 72 -16.01 -11.00 1.34
C GLU A 72 -16.53 -11.85 2.52
N LEU A 73 -16.38 -11.33 3.72
CA LEU A 73 -16.99 -11.88 4.93
C LEU A 73 -18.33 -11.17 5.14
N ALA A 74 -19.41 -11.79 4.65
CA ALA A 74 -20.75 -11.25 4.84
C ALA A 74 -21.13 -11.21 6.33
N LEU A 75 -21.13 -10.00 6.91
CA LEU A 75 -21.50 -9.78 8.31
C LEU A 75 -23.02 -9.61 8.42
N TYR A 76 -23.68 -10.43 9.24
CA TYR A 76 -25.13 -10.33 9.49
C TYR A 76 -25.50 -10.19 10.97
N GLU A 77 -24.57 -10.47 11.89
CA GLU A 77 -24.75 -10.25 13.33
C GLU A 77 -23.84 -9.09 13.81
N ASP A 78 -22.58 -9.41 14.07
CA ASP A 78 -21.53 -8.49 14.49
C ASP A 78 -20.14 -8.96 14.00
N LEU A 79 -19.19 -8.03 14.00
CA LEU A 79 -17.82 -8.29 13.56
C LEU A 79 -17.11 -9.29 14.48
N GLU A 80 -17.34 -9.22 15.79
CA GLU A 80 -16.64 -10.04 16.79
C GLU A 80 -16.92 -11.54 16.58
N SER A 81 -18.20 -11.91 16.51
CA SER A 81 -18.66 -13.29 16.37
C SER A 81 -18.20 -13.90 15.05
N HIS A 82 -18.29 -13.16 13.95
CA HIS A 82 -17.81 -13.63 12.65
C HIS A 82 -16.28 -13.73 12.61
N SER A 83 -15.57 -12.78 13.22
CA SER A 83 -14.10 -12.82 13.30
C SER A 83 -13.62 -13.99 14.13
N LEU A 84 -14.30 -14.31 15.24
CA LEU A 84 -13.99 -15.44 16.10
C LEU A 84 -14.08 -16.77 15.35
N ILE A 85 -15.11 -16.94 14.51
CA ILE A 85 -15.28 -18.14 13.68
C ILE A 85 -14.12 -18.30 12.69
N GLN A 86 -13.70 -17.23 12.01
CA GLN A 86 -12.60 -17.31 11.04
C GLN A 86 -11.24 -17.49 11.72
N ALA A 87 -10.99 -16.76 12.81
CA ALA A 87 -9.76 -16.89 13.59
C ALA A 87 -9.59 -18.31 14.18
N ALA A 88 -10.68 -18.94 14.65
CA ALA A 88 -10.66 -20.34 15.11
C ALA A 88 -10.30 -21.33 13.99
N ARG A 89 -10.50 -20.95 12.72
CA ARG A 89 -10.08 -21.71 11.54
C ARG A 89 -8.68 -21.32 11.04
N GLY A 90 -7.99 -20.41 11.73
CA GLY A 90 -6.69 -19.88 11.31
C GLY A 90 -6.76 -18.97 10.09
N LEU A 91 -7.93 -18.40 9.78
CA LEU A 91 -8.17 -17.57 8.61
C LEU A 91 -8.21 -16.10 9.02
N PRO A 92 -7.25 -15.26 8.57
CA PRO A 92 -7.27 -13.84 8.91
C PRO A 92 -8.52 -13.15 8.37
N VAL A 93 -9.08 -12.24 9.17
CA VAL A 93 -10.16 -11.32 8.76
C VAL A 93 -9.56 -9.94 8.50
N LEU A 94 -9.71 -9.45 7.28
CA LEU A 94 -9.26 -8.12 6.86
C LEU A 94 -10.44 -7.19 6.99
N VAL A 95 -10.35 -6.17 7.83
CA VAL A 95 -11.49 -5.31 8.15
C VAL A 95 -11.07 -3.87 8.28
N GLU A 96 -11.92 -2.97 7.80
CA GLU A 96 -11.75 -1.54 8.01
C GLU A 96 -12.21 -1.15 9.43
N VAL A 97 -11.33 -0.52 10.19
CA VAL A 97 -11.55 -0.13 11.58
C VAL A 97 -11.18 1.33 11.79
N ASP A 98 -11.59 1.87 12.94
CA ASP A 98 -11.18 3.19 13.38
C ASP A 98 -9.81 3.12 14.11
N ALA A 99 -8.81 3.77 13.52
CA ALA A 99 -7.47 3.87 14.08
C ALA A 99 -7.40 4.62 15.42
N PHE A 100 -8.48 5.28 15.85
CA PHE A 100 -8.62 5.84 17.19
C PHE A 100 -8.37 4.77 18.28
N PHE A 101 -8.74 3.52 18.02
CA PHE A 101 -8.62 2.40 18.97
C PHE A 101 -7.40 1.49 18.68
N LEU A 102 -6.42 1.96 17.91
CA LEU A 102 -5.24 1.17 17.56
C LEU A 102 -3.97 1.71 18.25
N PRO A 103 -3.51 1.10 19.37
CA PRO A 103 -2.35 1.56 20.13
C PRO A 103 -1.05 1.68 19.33
N ASP A 104 -0.89 0.88 18.28
CA ASP A 104 0.29 0.91 17.40
C ASP A 104 0.40 2.24 16.61
N THR A 105 -0.71 2.99 16.51
CA THR A 105 -0.74 4.34 15.94
C THR A 105 -0.51 5.44 16.98
N ALA A 106 0.10 5.09 18.12
CA ALA A 106 0.46 6.06 19.16
C ALA A 106 1.32 7.20 18.59
N GLY A 107 0.92 8.43 18.90
CA GLY A 107 1.57 9.63 18.38
C GLY A 107 0.97 10.18 17.09
N THR A 108 0.09 9.43 16.42
CA THR A 108 -0.71 9.90 15.27
C THR A 108 -2.21 9.90 15.60
N THR A 109 -2.92 8.78 15.45
CA THR A 109 -4.39 8.70 15.55
C THR A 109 -4.91 8.11 16.86
N TYR A 110 -4.15 7.21 17.51
CA TYR A 110 -4.57 6.55 18.74
C TYR A 110 -5.03 7.54 19.82
N GLY A 111 -6.28 7.39 20.27
CA GLY A 111 -6.90 8.23 21.30
C GLY A 111 -7.04 9.72 20.93
N ARG A 112 -6.89 10.09 19.64
CA ARG A 112 -6.83 11.49 19.18
C ARG A 112 -7.89 11.82 18.15
N GLU A 113 -7.96 11.07 17.06
CA GLU A 113 -8.90 11.33 15.97
C GLU A 113 -9.33 10.05 15.28
N ALA A 114 -10.57 10.05 14.78
CA ALA A 114 -11.11 8.93 14.02
C ALA A 114 -10.51 8.91 12.62
N SER A 115 -10.01 7.75 12.19
CA SER A 115 -9.42 7.58 10.85
C SER A 115 -9.55 6.14 10.37
N LYS A 116 -9.92 5.98 9.10
CA LYS A 116 -10.14 4.67 8.47
C LYS A 116 -8.81 4.00 8.16
N THR A 117 -8.59 2.81 8.71
CA THR A 117 -7.49 1.92 8.33
C THR A 117 -7.95 0.48 8.20
N THR A 118 -7.11 -0.40 7.66
CA THR A 118 -7.39 -1.83 7.52
C THR A 118 -6.44 -2.62 8.40
N ILE A 119 -6.96 -3.54 9.21
CA ILE A 119 -6.18 -4.50 9.99
C ILE A 119 -6.49 -5.93 9.53
N ALA A 120 -5.59 -6.86 9.77
CA ALA A 120 -5.86 -8.29 9.64
C ALA A 120 -5.91 -8.93 11.03
N ILE A 121 -7.10 -9.30 11.46
CA ILE A 121 -7.35 -10.02 12.71
C ILE A 121 -6.81 -11.44 12.57
N LEU A 122 -5.86 -11.82 13.42
CA LEU A 122 -5.24 -13.14 13.44
C LEU A 122 -5.85 -14.04 14.53
N ALA A 123 -6.11 -13.47 15.69
CA ALA A 123 -6.73 -14.16 16.83
C ALA A 123 -7.44 -13.15 17.74
N LEU A 124 -8.47 -13.60 18.45
CA LEU A 124 -9.19 -12.80 19.44
C LEU A 124 -9.73 -13.69 20.56
N ASP A 125 -9.90 -13.11 21.73
CA ASP A 125 -10.50 -13.72 22.91
C ASP A 125 -11.49 -12.74 23.55
N PRO A 126 -12.81 -12.91 23.31
CA PRO A 126 -13.84 -12.04 23.88
C PRO A 126 -13.87 -12.03 25.41
N ALA A 127 -13.55 -13.15 26.07
CA ALA A 127 -13.58 -13.22 27.54
C ALA A 127 -12.45 -12.37 28.16
N ARG A 128 -11.29 -12.34 27.49
CA ARG A 128 -10.15 -11.50 27.88
C ARG A 128 -10.19 -10.11 27.25
N ARG A 129 -11.13 -9.85 26.33
CA ARG A 129 -11.20 -8.63 25.50
C ARG A 129 -9.86 -8.36 24.83
N PHE A 130 -9.35 -9.35 24.11
CA PHE A 130 -8.02 -9.34 23.53
C PHE A 130 -8.07 -9.54 22.02
N LEU A 131 -7.22 -8.82 21.28
CA LEU A 131 -7.07 -8.93 19.83
C LEU A 131 -5.60 -8.99 19.44
N ASP A 132 -5.24 -9.92 18.56
CA ASP A 132 -3.95 -10.05 17.88
C ASP A 132 -4.15 -9.78 16.39
N TYR A 133 -3.42 -8.82 15.83
CA TYR A 133 -3.67 -8.31 14.50
C TYR A 133 -2.39 -7.86 13.78
N VAL A 134 -2.45 -7.81 12.45
CA VAL A 134 -1.46 -7.13 11.61
C VAL A 134 -1.99 -5.78 11.19
N HIS A 135 -1.15 -4.75 11.23
CA HIS A 135 -1.44 -3.41 10.74
C HIS A 135 -0.14 -2.76 10.26
N ASN A 136 -0.18 -2.09 9.10
CA ASN A 136 1.01 -1.48 8.48
C ASN A 136 2.22 -2.43 8.51
N ALA A 137 3.33 -1.98 9.12
CA ALA A 137 4.60 -2.67 9.17
C ALA A 137 4.75 -3.67 10.33
N GLY A 138 3.66 -4.14 10.95
CA GLY A 138 3.82 -5.00 12.13
C GLY A 138 2.63 -5.85 12.55
N ARG A 139 2.90 -6.71 13.53
CA ARG A 139 1.93 -7.50 14.28
C ARG A 139 1.85 -6.97 15.70
N PHE A 140 0.63 -6.69 16.14
CA PHE A 140 0.32 -5.99 17.37
C PHE A 140 -0.74 -6.74 18.17
N GLN A 141 -0.88 -6.33 19.41
CA GLN A 141 -1.89 -6.83 20.33
C GLN A 141 -2.53 -5.64 21.04
N LEU A 142 -3.84 -5.71 21.25
CA LEU A 142 -4.59 -4.74 22.03
C LEU A 142 -5.58 -5.45 22.95
N ASP A 143 -6.02 -4.76 24.00
CA ASP A 143 -7.02 -5.28 24.92
C ASP A 143 -7.91 -4.19 25.52
N GLY A 144 -8.91 -4.61 26.30
CA GLY A 144 -9.69 -3.71 27.14
C GLY A 144 -10.52 -2.70 26.33
N ALA A 145 -10.35 -1.40 26.60
CA ALA A 145 -11.18 -0.36 25.99
C ALA A 145 -10.96 -0.26 24.47
N ASP A 146 -9.76 -0.55 24.00
CA ASP A 146 -9.42 -0.55 22.58
C ASP A 146 -10.13 -1.70 21.86
N TYR A 147 -10.20 -2.87 22.50
CA TYR A 147 -10.97 -4.01 22.00
C TYR A 147 -12.46 -3.65 21.83
N ASP A 148 -13.07 -3.07 22.86
CA ASP A 148 -14.48 -2.66 22.80
C ASP A 148 -14.72 -1.64 21.70
N GLY A 149 -13.77 -0.73 21.46
CA GLY A 149 -13.85 0.28 20.41
C GLY A 149 -13.78 -0.32 19.01
N ILE A 150 -12.88 -1.28 18.78
CA ILE A 150 -12.76 -1.98 17.48
C ILE A 150 -14.02 -2.77 17.14
N PHE A 151 -14.63 -3.44 18.12
CA PHE A 151 -15.84 -4.24 17.91
C PHE A 151 -17.15 -3.49 18.18
N ALA A 152 -17.08 -2.18 18.46
CA ALA A 152 -18.26 -1.36 18.69
C ALA A 152 -19.18 -1.36 17.47
N LYS A 153 -20.48 -1.63 17.69
CA LYS A 153 -21.46 -1.69 16.61
C LYS A 153 -21.80 -0.29 16.09
N GLY A 154 -21.40 -0.02 14.86
CA GLY A 154 -21.84 1.16 14.10
C GLY A 154 -23.26 1.03 13.55
N ARG A 155 -23.75 2.08 12.88
CA ARG A 155 -25.04 2.04 12.16
C ARG A 155 -25.05 1.03 11.02
N LEU A 156 -23.89 0.86 10.37
CA LEU A 156 -23.63 -0.18 9.36
C LEU A 156 -22.52 -1.08 9.89
N LEU A 157 -22.60 -2.37 9.57
CA LEU A 157 -21.48 -3.29 9.77
C LEU A 157 -20.35 -2.90 8.81
N PRO A 158 -19.08 -2.99 9.24
CA PRO A 158 -17.96 -2.63 8.36
C PRO A 158 -17.85 -3.61 7.20
N TYR A 159 -17.24 -3.18 6.11
CA TYR A 159 -16.81 -4.11 5.08
C TYR A 159 -15.66 -4.96 5.64
N ALA A 160 -15.78 -6.27 5.48
CA ALA A 160 -14.79 -7.24 5.91
C ALA A 160 -14.55 -8.28 4.83
N GLU A 161 -13.31 -8.74 4.75
CA GLU A 161 -12.86 -9.85 3.92
C GLU A 161 -12.27 -10.93 4.84
N PHE A 162 -12.13 -12.15 4.35
CA PHE A 162 -11.30 -13.17 4.99
C PHE A 162 -10.42 -13.84 3.95
N VAL A 163 -9.25 -14.28 4.39
CA VAL A 163 -8.27 -14.94 3.52
C VAL A 163 -8.21 -16.41 3.84
N LYS A 164 -8.42 -17.26 2.82
CA LYS A 164 -8.30 -18.72 2.98
C LYS A 164 -7.38 -19.32 1.91
N PRO A 165 -6.72 -20.46 2.20
CA PRO A 165 -6.03 -21.22 1.16
C PRO A 165 -7.01 -21.75 0.12
N CYS A 166 -6.66 -21.62 -1.15
CA CYS A 166 -7.31 -22.26 -2.30
C CYS A 166 -6.36 -23.15 -3.11
N GLY A 167 -5.07 -23.13 -2.81
CA GLY A 167 -4.04 -23.94 -3.46
C GLY A 167 -2.73 -23.96 -2.68
N GLN A 168 -1.70 -24.58 -3.26
CA GLN A 168 -0.33 -24.45 -2.75
C GLN A 168 0.30 -23.16 -3.31
N PRO A 169 1.11 -22.44 -2.53
CA PRO A 169 1.92 -21.36 -3.07
C PRO A 169 2.93 -21.91 -4.09
N LEU A 170 3.31 -21.09 -5.07
CA LEU A 170 4.37 -21.45 -6.00
C LEU A 170 5.69 -21.69 -5.25
N SER A 171 6.49 -22.65 -5.74
CA SER A 171 7.80 -22.91 -5.15
C SER A 171 8.74 -21.72 -5.37
N PRO A 172 9.78 -21.55 -4.54
CA PRO A 172 10.78 -20.50 -4.73
C PRO A 172 11.45 -20.50 -6.12
N ALA A 173 11.50 -21.65 -6.80
CA ALA A 173 12.05 -21.78 -8.14
C ALA A 173 11.09 -21.30 -9.25
N GLU A 174 9.78 -21.48 -9.06
CA GLU A 174 8.75 -21.11 -10.04
C GLU A 174 8.28 -19.66 -9.87
N LEU A 175 8.32 -19.15 -8.63
CA LEU A 175 7.76 -17.87 -8.24
C LEU A 175 8.29 -16.68 -9.08
N PRO A 176 9.60 -16.53 -9.35
CA PRO A 176 10.10 -15.40 -10.16
C PRO A 176 9.57 -15.41 -11.59
N GLY A 177 9.45 -16.58 -12.22
CA GLY A 177 8.91 -16.71 -13.57
C GLY A 177 7.42 -16.32 -13.65
N ALA A 178 6.62 -16.73 -12.65
CA ALA A 178 5.22 -16.34 -12.56
C ALA A 178 5.06 -14.84 -12.27
N ALA A 179 5.88 -14.28 -11.38
CA ALA A 179 5.91 -12.85 -11.09
C ALA A 179 6.27 -12.02 -12.34
N LEU A 180 7.23 -12.47 -13.14
CA LEU A 180 7.57 -11.86 -14.44
C LEU A 180 6.40 -11.90 -15.43
N ALA A 181 5.69 -13.03 -15.52
CA ALA A 181 4.50 -13.13 -16.38
C ALA A 181 3.40 -12.15 -15.94
N LEU A 182 3.19 -11.98 -14.63
CA LEU A 182 2.29 -10.97 -14.09
C LEU A 182 2.77 -9.55 -14.36
N LEU A 183 4.07 -9.26 -14.22
CA LEU A 183 4.66 -7.96 -14.56
C LEU A 183 4.35 -7.58 -16.02
N ARG A 184 4.55 -8.51 -16.98
CA ARG A 184 4.18 -8.32 -18.40
C ARG A 184 2.71 -8.01 -18.57
N ARG A 185 1.84 -8.76 -17.90
CA ARG A 185 0.38 -8.54 -17.92
C ARG A 185 0.02 -7.16 -17.38
N HIS A 186 0.60 -6.76 -16.24
CA HIS A 186 0.36 -5.45 -15.63
C HIS A 186 0.89 -4.31 -16.48
N ARG A 187 2.03 -4.49 -17.14
CA ARG A 187 2.58 -3.52 -18.11
C ARG A 187 1.61 -3.26 -19.26
N GLY A 188 0.92 -4.29 -19.76
CA GLY A 188 -0.14 -4.17 -20.76
C GLY A 188 -1.40 -3.44 -20.28
N HIS A 189 -1.56 -3.26 -18.96
CA HIS A 189 -2.67 -2.52 -18.32
C HIS A 189 -2.19 -1.25 -17.62
N ALA A 190 -0.93 -0.85 -17.81
CA ALA A 190 -0.39 0.39 -17.25
C ALA A 190 -1.02 1.61 -17.97
N PRO A 191 -1.03 2.79 -17.33
CA PRO A 191 -1.51 4.01 -17.97
C PRO A 191 -0.82 4.27 -19.31
N THR A 192 -1.60 4.66 -20.32
CA THR A 192 -1.06 5.02 -21.66
C THR A 192 -0.49 6.44 -21.69
N ALA A 193 -0.88 7.28 -20.75
CA ALA A 193 -0.33 8.62 -20.53
C ALA A 193 0.41 8.69 -19.19
N ASN A 194 1.32 9.65 -19.06
CA ASN A 194 2.08 9.84 -17.82
C ASN A 194 1.18 10.43 -16.71
N PRO A 195 0.92 9.71 -15.60
CA PRO A 195 0.05 10.17 -14.53
C PRO A 195 0.65 11.34 -13.75
N VAL A 196 1.98 11.52 -13.75
CA VAL A 196 2.64 12.70 -13.16
C VAL A 196 2.30 13.95 -13.96
N THR A 197 2.12 13.86 -15.28
CA THR A 197 1.66 14.98 -16.11
C THR A 197 0.23 15.37 -15.77
N ALA A 198 -0.65 14.38 -15.58
CA ALA A 198 -2.02 14.64 -15.15
C ALA A 198 -2.07 15.27 -13.74
N PHE A 199 -1.24 14.78 -12.81
CA PHE A 199 -1.10 15.36 -11.48
C PHE A 199 -0.61 16.81 -11.52
N ARG A 200 0.41 17.10 -12.35
CA ARG A 200 0.90 18.47 -12.54
C ARG A 200 -0.19 19.39 -13.07
N ALA A 201 -0.93 18.97 -14.09
CA ALA A 201 -2.04 19.74 -14.64
C ALA A 201 -3.13 20.02 -13.59
N ALA A 202 -3.51 19.01 -12.81
CA ALA A 202 -4.50 19.15 -11.74
C ALA A 202 -4.02 20.10 -10.63
N LEU A 203 -2.73 20.10 -10.30
CA LEU A 203 -2.15 21.05 -9.35
C LEU A 203 -2.08 22.47 -9.92
N SER A 204 -1.71 22.64 -11.19
CA SER A 204 -1.70 23.94 -11.87
C SER A 204 -3.07 24.59 -11.93
N GLY A 205 -4.15 23.80 -11.97
CA GLY A 205 -5.53 24.30 -11.92
C GLY A 205 -5.98 24.82 -10.55
N LYS A 206 -5.17 24.67 -9.49
CA LYS A 206 -5.55 25.10 -8.14
C LYS A 206 -5.19 26.57 -7.88
N ALA A 207 -6.06 27.28 -7.18
CA ALA A 207 -5.80 28.63 -6.69
C ALA A 207 -5.04 28.61 -5.34
N ASP A 208 -4.38 29.72 -4.98
CA ASP A 208 -3.66 29.85 -3.69
C ASP A 208 -4.53 29.54 -2.46
N ALA A 209 -5.84 29.77 -2.54
CA ALA A 209 -6.79 29.39 -1.49
C ALA A 209 -6.73 27.90 -1.11
N PHE A 210 -6.28 27.03 -2.01
CA PHE A 210 -6.07 25.61 -1.74
C PHE A 210 -5.00 25.36 -0.66
N VAL A 211 -3.85 26.05 -0.74
CA VAL A 211 -2.74 25.91 0.21
C VAL A 211 -2.90 26.77 1.45
N GLN A 212 -3.90 27.67 1.48
CA GLN A 212 -4.27 28.45 2.66
C GLN A 212 -5.19 27.69 3.63
N ARG A 213 -5.58 26.46 3.28
CA ARG A 213 -6.37 25.57 4.14
C ARG A 213 -5.53 25.07 5.34
N PRO A 214 -6.19 24.56 6.40
CA PRO A 214 -5.49 24.01 7.57
C PRO A 214 -4.51 22.89 7.21
N LEU A 215 -3.54 22.64 8.09
CA LEU A 215 -2.51 21.62 7.88
C LEU A 215 -3.08 20.21 7.68
N THR A 216 -4.25 19.90 8.25
CA THR A 216 -4.97 18.64 8.01
C THR A 216 -5.31 18.43 6.52
N ALA A 217 -5.60 19.49 5.78
CA ALA A 217 -5.83 19.42 4.34
C ALA A 217 -4.54 19.06 3.57
N PHE A 218 -3.38 19.51 4.04
CA PHE A 218 -2.09 19.08 3.50
C PHE A 218 -1.87 17.59 3.74
N HIS A 219 -2.08 17.09 4.97
CA HIS A 219 -1.89 15.67 5.27
C HIS A 219 -2.77 14.77 4.40
N ALA A 220 -4.05 15.11 4.26
CA ALA A 220 -4.97 14.38 3.39
C ALA A 220 -4.54 14.43 1.91
N TYR A 221 -4.13 15.59 1.41
CA TYR A 221 -3.72 15.72 0.01
C TYR A 221 -2.39 15.02 -0.27
N ALA A 222 -1.40 15.16 0.60
CA ALA A 222 -0.10 14.49 0.47
C ALA A 222 -0.24 12.96 0.53
N PHE A 223 -1.11 12.44 1.41
CA PHE A 223 -1.39 11.00 1.47
C PHE A 223 -1.94 10.47 0.15
N ASN A 224 -2.93 11.15 -0.44
CA ASN A 224 -3.59 10.72 -1.68
C ASN A 224 -2.82 11.09 -2.96
N THR A 225 -1.74 11.87 -2.86
CA THR A 225 -0.94 12.26 -4.03
C THR A 225 0.51 11.82 -3.91
N THR A 226 1.36 12.62 -3.27
CA THR A 226 2.81 12.41 -3.23
C THR A 226 3.22 11.12 -2.54
N ARG A 227 2.49 10.72 -1.49
CA ARG A 227 2.75 9.46 -0.79
C ARG A 227 2.31 8.26 -1.61
N GLN A 228 1.13 8.29 -2.23
CA GLN A 228 0.70 7.21 -3.13
C GLN A 228 1.69 7.01 -4.28
N LEU A 229 2.16 8.09 -4.93
CA LEU A 229 3.13 8.02 -6.00
C LEU A 229 4.48 7.46 -5.51
N GLY A 230 5.04 8.09 -4.48
CA GLY A 230 6.39 7.76 -4.03
C GLY A 230 6.49 6.33 -3.47
N ALA A 231 5.52 5.93 -2.65
CA ALA A 231 5.53 4.62 -2.03
C ALA A 231 5.27 3.49 -3.05
N ASN A 232 4.39 3.72 -4.04
CA ASN A 232 4.17 2.77 -5.13
C ASN A 232 5.44 2.52 -5.95
N PHE A 233 6.17 3.58 -6.32
CA PHE A 233 7.41 3.44 -7.10
C PHE A 233 8.60 2.90 -6.30
N GLU A 234 8.64 3.09 -4.99
CA GLU A 234 9.64 2.43 -4.14
C GLU A 234 9.40 0.91 -4.09
N LEU A 235 8.14 0.47 -4.03
CA LEU A 235 7.77 -0.94 -4.12
C LEU A 235 8.02 -1.51 -5.52
N LEU A 236 7.72 -0.77 -6.59
CA LEU A 236 8.10 -1.17 -7.95
C LEU A 236 9.61 -1.37 -8.08
N GLY A 237 10.41 -0.44 -7.56
CA GLY A 237 11.86 -0.56 -7.55
C GLY A 237 12.33 -1.83 -6.84
N SER A 238 11.71 -2.14 -5.69
CA SER A 238 12.02 -3.35 -4.92
C SER A 238 11.65 -4.64 -5.68
N HIS A 239 10.50 -4.65 -6.36
CA HIS A 239 10.07 -5.75 -7.22
C HIS A 239 11.04 -6.04 -8.36
N LEU A 240 11.45 -4.99 -9.08
CA LEU A 240 12.34 -5.08 -10.23
C LEU A 240 13.76 -5.50 -9.81
N ALA A 241 14.25 -4.99 -8.68
CA ALA A 241 15.50 -5.45 -8.09
C ALA A 241 15.44 -6.94 -7.75
N TRP A 242 14.37 -7.39 -7.09
CA TRP A 242 14.15 -8.80 -6.74
C TRP A 242 14.11 -9.72 -7.97
N LEU A 243 13.44 -9.33 -9.05
CA LEU A 243 13.44 -10.08 -10.32
C LEU A 243 14.84 -10.17 -10.96
N THR A 244 15.63 -9.10 -10.84
CA THR A 244 17.01 -9.07 -11.34
C THR A 244 17.89 -10.02 -10.54
N GLU A 245 17.79 -10.00 -9.21
CA GLU A 245 18.51 -10.92 -8.32
C GLU A 245 18.12 -12.38 -8.55
N ALA A 246 16.85 -12.64 -8.86
CA ALA A 246 16.36 -13.97 -9.22
C ALA A 246 16.81 -14.43 -10.63
N GLY A 247 17.46 -13.56 -11.41
CA GLY A 247 18.00 -13.91 -12.73
C GLY A 247 16.94 -14.06 -13.84
N VAL A 248 15.74 -13.52 -13.65
CA VAL A 248 14.63 -13.60 -14.63
C VAL A 248 14.46 -12.32 -15.45
N GLY A 249 15.46 -11.42 -15.45
CA GLY A 249 15.53 -10.31 -16.39
C GLY A 249 16.43 -9.16 -15.94
N PRO A 250 16.91 -8.31 -16.86
CA PRO A 250 17.85 -7.23 -16.55
C PRO A 250 17.13 -5.94 -16.12
N PHE A 251 16.40 -5.97 -15.00
CA PHE A 251 15.55 -4.86 -14.57
C PHE A 251 16.24 -3.79 -13.71
N GLY A 252 17.56 -3.90 -13.47
CA GLY A 252 18.31 -2.99 -12.60
C GLY A 252 18.18 -1.51 -12.94
N GLU A 253 18.26 -1.14 -14.23
CA GLU A 253 18.10 0.25 -14.67
C GLU A 253 16.70 0.81 -14.32
N ALA A 254 15.66 0.03 -14.57
CA ALA A 254 14.28 0.41 -14.26
C ALA A 254 14.04 0.46 -12.74
N ALA A 255 14.64 -0.44 -11.97
CA ALA A 255 14.59 -0.44 -10.51
C ALA A 255 15.20 0.82 -9.90
N GLU A 256 16.37 1.23 -10.38
CA GLU A 256 17.02 2.47 -9.96
C GLU A 256 16.20 3.71 -10.34
N ALA A 257 15.64 3.74 -11.55
CA ALA A 257 14.77 4.83 -11.99
C ALA A 257 13.51 4.94 -11.11
N ALA A 258 12.90 3.81 -10.73
CA ALA A 258 11.72 3.79 -9.86
C ALA A 258 12.08 4.30 -8.46
N THR A 259 13.24 3.90 -7.94
CA THR A 259 13.77 4.40 -6.66
C THR A 259 14.02 5.91 -6.70
N ARG A 260 14.57 6.44 -7.80
CA ARG A 260 14.74 7.90 -7.98
C ARG A 260 13.39 8.62 -7.98
N LEU A 261 12.38 8.10 -8.68
CA LEU A 261 11.04 8.71 -8.70
C LEU A 261 10.43 8.73 -7.29
N ALA A 262 10.61 7.68 -6.50
CA ALA A 262 10.17 7.65 -5.11
C ALA A 262 10.81 8.76 -4.25
N GLN A 263 12.10 9.02 -4.44
CA GLN A 263 12.84 10.09 -3.76
C GLN A 263 12.40 11.48 -4.23
N GLU A 264 12.16 11.66 -5.53
CA GLU A 264 11.65 12.91 -6.09
C GLU A 264 10.24 13.23 -5.57
N ALA A 265 9.36 12.24 -5.48
CA ALA A 265 8.04 12.38 -4.86
C ALA A 265 8.13 12.81 -3.39
N LYS A 266 9.11 12.27 -2.65
CA LYS A 266 9.36 12.66 -1.24
C LYS A 266 9.85 14.10 -1.14
N ALA A 267 10.79 14.49 -1.99
CA ALA A 267 11.29 15.86 -2.07
C ALA A 267 10.17 16.85 -2.42
N PHE A 268 9.29 16.47 -3.36
CA PHE A 268 8.12 17.25 -3.74
C PHE A 268 7.10 17.37 -2.61
N GLN A 269 6.87 16.33 -1.81
CA GLN A 269 6.01 16.42 -0.62
C GLN A 269 6.49 17.51 0.36
N PHE A 270 7.80 17.65 0.57
CA PHE A 270 8.34 18.73 1.41
C PHE A 270 8.15 20.11 0.76
N GLN A 271 8.22 20.21 -0.57
CA GLN A 271 7.92 21.46 -1.28
C GLN A 271 6.44 21.84 -1.15
N LEU A 272 5.54 20.86 -1.27
CA LEU A 272 4.11 21.01 -1.04
C LEU A 272 3.83 21.47 0.40
N ALA A 273 4.46 20.87 1.41
CA ALA A 273 4.35 21.31 2.80
C ALA A 273 4.77 22.78 2.99
N ARG A 274 5.87 23.19 2.34
CA ARG A 274 6.32 24.60 2.34
C ARG A 274 5.35 25.54 1.63
N ALA A 275 4.68 25.08 0.58
CA ALA A 275 3.65 25.86 -0.11
C ALA A 275 2.44 26.12 0.80
N PHE A 276 2.00 25.10 1.56
CA PHE A 276 0.98 25.25 2.60
C PHE A 276 1.42 26.22 3.71
N ALA A 277 2.64 26.08 4.22
CA ALA A 277 3.17 26.98 5.24
C ALA A 277 3.26 28.45 4.77
N ARG A 278 3.45 28.68 3.46
CA ARG A 278 3.55 30.02 2.86
C ARG A 278 2.23 30.56 2.30
N GLY A 279 1.21 29.71 2.15
CA GLY A 279 -0.05 30.06 1.50
C GLY A 279 0.08 30.46 0.02
N LYS A 280 1.09 29.94 -0.70
CA LYS A 280 1.35 30.25 -2.12
C LYS A 280 1.72 29.02 -2.95
N LEU A 281 1.10 28.86 -4.13
CA LEU A 281 1.35 27.77 -5.09
C LEU A 281 2.34 28.12 -6.20
N ALA A 282 2.62 29.40 -6.43
CA ALA A 282 3.42 29.86 -7.57
C ALA A 282 4.74 29.07 -7.74
N GLY A 283 4.94 28.47 -8.91
CA GLY A 283 6.15 27.71 -9.24
C GLY A 283 6.21 26.29 -8.67
N LEU A 284 5.19 25.83 -7.93
CA LEU A 284 5.14 24.48 -7.38
C LEU A 284 4.86 23.42 -8.47
N PRO A 285 3.87 23.57 -9.36
CA PRO A 285 3.61 22.56 -10.40
C PRO A 285 4.84 22.26 -11.27
N GLU A 286 5.64 23.26 -11.62
CA GLU A 286 6.86 23.12 -12.44
C GLU A 286 7.93 22.26 -11.76
N ARG A 287 7.85 22.06 -10.44
CA ARG A 287 8.77 21.17 -9.72
C ARG A 287 8.53 19.69 -10.01
N LEU A 288 7.38 19.32 -10.60
CA LEU A 288 7.08 17.95 -11.01
C LEU A 288 7.77 17.54 -12.31
N THR A 289 8.38 18.47 -13.06
CA THR A 289 9.01 18.16 -14.36
C THR A 289 10.11 17.10 -14.28
N ALA A 290 10.87 17.06 -13.18
CA ALA A 290 11.84 15.99 -12.96
C ALA A 290 11.15 14.62 -12.81
N ALA A 291 10.12 14.54 -11.95
CA ALA A 291 9.34 13.32 -11.74
C ALA A 291 8.60 12.85 -13.01
N GLU A 292 8.12 13.78 -13.85
CA GLU A 292 7.56 13.46 -15.17
C GLU A 292 8.59 12.73 -16.05
N ALA A 293 9.80 13.27 -16.14
CA ALA A 293 10.88 12.68 -16.93
C ALA A 293 11.36 11.34 -16.34
N THR A 294 11.50 11.24 -15.02
CA THR A 294 11.91 10.01 -14.35
C THR A 294 10.86 8.91 -14.53
N TYR A 295 9.55 9.23 -14.47
CA TYR A 295 8.50 8.27 -14.79
C TYR A 295 8.67 7.70 -16.21
N ALA A 296 8.90 8.55 -17.22
CA ALA A 296 9.13 8.08 -18.59
C ALA A 296 10.37 7.16 -18.66
N ALA A 297 11.45 7.52 -17.98
CA ALA A 297 12.66 6.71 -17.92
C ALA A 297 12.45 5.33 -17.27
N VAL A 298 11.57 5.21 -16.27
CA VAL A 298 11.21 3.91 -15.67
C VAL A 298 10.60 2.99 -16.73
N PHE A 299 9.60 3.49 -17.47
CA PHE A 299 8.89 2.68 -18.45
C PHE A 299 9.74 2.39 -19.69
N ASP A 300 10.56 3.35 -20.14
CA ASP A 300 11.50 3.12 -21.25
C ASP A 300 12.53 2.02 -20.91
N ALA A 301 13.09 2.05 -19.68
CA ALA A 301 14.02 1.02 -19.22
C ALA A 301 13.34 -0.34 -19.04
N LEU A 302 12.12 -0.35 -18.50
CA LEU A 302 11.31 -1.56 -18.34
C LEU A 302 10.99 -2.20 -19.70
N ASP A 303 10.57 -1.40 -20.68
CA ASP A 303 10.20 -1.89 -22.01
C ASP A 303 11.39 -2.49 -22.75
N ARG A 304 12.58 -1.87 -22.63
CA ARG A 304 13.83 -2.47 -23.15
C ARG A 304 14.13 -3.82 -22.47
N ALA A 305 14.05 -3.88 -21.14
CA ALA A 305 14.30 -5.11 -20.40
C ALA A 305 13.33 -6.23 -20.77
N LEU A 306 12.04 -5.92 -20.94
CA LEU A 306 11.01 -6.88 -21.33
C LEU A 306 11.14 -7.37 -22.78
N ALA A 307 11.77 -6.59 -23.66
CA ALA A 307 12.00 -6.95 -25.06
C ALA A 307 13.25 -7.82 -25.30
N THR A 308 14.02 -8.11 -24.25
CA THR A 308 15.29 -8.87 -24.36
C THR A 308 15.09 -10.40 -24.29
N GLU A 309 13.83 -10.86 -24.33
CA GLU A 309 13.41 -12.28 -24.40
C GLU A 309 12.64 -12.56 -25.70
#